data_AF-A0A243RG76-F1
#
_entry.id   AF-A0A243RG76-F1
#
_cell.length_a   1.000
_cell.length_b   1.000
_cell.length_c   1.000
_cell.angle_alpha   90.00
_cell.angle_beta   90.00
_cell.angle_gamma   90.00
#
_symmetry.space_group_name_H-M   'P 1'
#
loop_
_entity.id
_entity.type
_entity.pdbx_description
1 polymer ?
#
loop_
_entity_poly.entity_id
_entity_poly.type
_entity_poly.pdbx_seq_one_letter_code
_entity_poly.pdbx_strand_id
1 'polypeptide(L)' 'MKDPGTTKGYGPEPAPLPCGTAFGHGGGPGFLVVAFDSADGSRQVTLSITPFSRDHHQAAMTLLTSAVCP' A
#
# COMPACT_ATOMS: atom_id res chain seq x y z
N MET A 1 4.84 5.81 15.06
CA MET A 1 4.75 4.58 14.25
C MET A 1 4.74 5.04 12.80
N LYS A 2 5.64 4.51 11.99
CA LYS A 2 5.98 5.03 10.66
C LYS A 2 4.94 4.49 9.66
N ASP A 3 4.25 5.36 8.91
CA ASP A 3 3.25 4.94 7.92
C ASP A 3 3.89 3.96 6.91
N PRO A 4 3.20 2.88 6.50
CA PRO A 4 3.63 2.08 5.36
C PRO A 4 3.73 3.02 4.17
N GLY A 5 4.95 3.15 3.65
CA GLY A 5 5.25 4.17 2.65
C GLY A 5 5.80 5.49 3.23
N THR A 6 6.90 5.43 3.99
CA THR A 6 7.68 6.63 4.37
C THR A 6 9.18 6.41 4.24
N THR A 7 9.60 5.68 3.20
CA THR A 7 10.99 5.73 2.75
C THR A 7 11.12 6.92 1.81
N LYS A 8 11.67 8.03 2.32
CA LYS A 8 11.99 9.21 1.51
C LYS A 8 13.00 8.83 0.43
N GLY A 9 12.51 8.55 -0.78
CA GLY A 9 13.30 8.24 -1.97
C GLY A 9 12.49 8.52 -3.23
N TYR A 10 13.16 8.76 -4.36
CA TYR A 10 12.53 8.89 -5.67
C TYR A 10 12.25 7.49 -6.23
N GLY A 11 11.18 6.85 -5.78
CA GLY A 11 10.81 5.51 -6.26
C GLY A 11 9.73 4.86 -5.41
N PRO A 12 9.20 3.71 -5.87
CA PRO A 12 8.22 2.95 -5.13
C PRO A 12 8.80 2.46 -3.80
N GLU A 13 7.98 2.55 -2.77
CA GLU A 13 8.27 2.21 -1.39
C GLU A 13 8.05 0.71 -1.17
N PRO A 14 8.98 0.02 -0.50
CA PRO A 14 8.83 -1.38 -0.18
C PRO A 14 7.80 -1.56 0.95
N ALA A 15 6.83 -2.44 0.72
CA ALA A 15 5.87 -2.91 1.71
C ALA A 15 6.10 -4.41 1.97
N PRO A 16 6.65 -4.80 3.14
CA PRO A 16 6.78 -6.20 3.49
C PRO A 16 5.39 -6.83 3.72
N LEU A 17 5.09 -7.90 2.99
CA LEU A 17 3.88 -8.71 3.09
C LEU A 17 4.24 -10.17 3.46
N PRO A 18 3.28 -10.98 3.94
CA PRO A 18 3.53 -12.38 4.25
C PRO A 18 4.06 -13.22 3.08
N CYS A 19 3.71 -12.85 1.83
CA CYS A 19 4.14 -13.54 0.62
C CYS A 19 5.42 -12.97 -0.02
N GLY A 20 6.05 -11.94 0.56
CA GLY A 20 7.20 -11.26 0.00
C GLY A 20 7.09 -9.75 0.04
N THR A 21 7.84 -9.04 -0.80
CA THR A 21 7.83 -7.57 -0.83
C THR A 21 6.96 -7.08 -1.98
N ALA A 22 6.04 -6.16 -1.68
CA ALA A 22 5.35 -5.35 -2.67
C ALA A 22 6.04 -3.98 -2.82
N PHE A 23 5.87 -3.34 -3.97
CA PHE A 23 6.45 -2.03 -4.26
C PHE A 23 5.36 -1.08 -4.73
N GLY A 24 5.33 0.13 -4.18
CA GLY A 24 4.23 1.03 -4.50
C GLY A 24 4.35 2.39 -3.84
N HIS A 25 3.27 3.14 -3.78
CA HIS A 25 3.26 4.41 -3.06
C HIS A 25 1.91 4.67 -2.42
N GLY A 26 1.94 5.28 -1.24
CA GLY A 26 0.76 5.76 -0.53
C GLY A 26 0.78 7.27 -0.39
N GLY A 27 -0.36 7.95 -0.54
CA GLY A 27 -0.42 9.39 -0.42
C GLY A 27 -1.81 9.98 -0.19
N GLY A 28 -1.83 11.21 0.35
CA GLY A 28 -3.04 11.99 0.66
C GLY A 28 -2.69 13.40 1.16
N PRO A 29 -3.59 14.39 0.99
CA PRO A 29 -4.33 14.88 2.16
C PRO A 29 -5.86 14.91 1.94
N GLY A 30 -6.63 14.42 2.92
CA GLY A 30 -8.10 14.34 2.88
C GLY A 30 -8.65 13.03 2.31
N PHE A 31 -7.79 12.23 1.68
CA PHE A 31 -8.06 10.89 1.16
C PHE A 31 -6.82 10.01 1.41
N LEU A 32 -6.97 8.69 1.29
CA LEU A 32 -5.85 7.75 1.21
C LEU A 32 -5.89 7.07 -0.15
N VAL A 33 -4.82 7.24 -0.94
CA VAL A 33 -4.55 6.40 -2.09
C VAL A 33 -3.37 5.51 -1.77
N VAL A 34 -3.48 4.22 -2.07
CA VAL A 34 -2.35 3.28 -2.13
C VAL A 34 -2.36 2.57 -3.46
N ALA A 35 -1.21 2.44 -4.10
CA ALA A 35 -1.01 1.67 -5.32
C ALA A 35 0.25 0.82 -5.17
N PHE A 36 0.11 -0.49 -5.30
CA PHE A 36 1.20 -1.45 -5.07
C PHE A 36 1.14 -2.62 -6.05
N ASP A 37 2.33 -3.11 -6.39
CA ASP A 37 2.57 -4.24 -7.28
C ASP A 37 3.36 -5.34 -6.54
N SER A 38 3.13 -6.60 -6.88
CA SER A 38 4.01 -7.71 -6.51
C SER A 38 5.42 -7.50 -7.10
N ALA A 39 6.44 -8.10 -6.48
CA ALA A 39 7.82 -7.98 -6.97
C ALA A 39 8.00 -8.43 -8.43
N ASP A 40 7.17 -9.38 -8.90
CA ASP A 40 7.17 -9.87 -10.29
C ASP A 40 6.20 -9.13 -11.22
N GLY A 41 5.44 -8.16 -10.69
CA GLY A 41 4.42 -7.40 -11.43
C GLY A 41 3.20 -8.20 -11.86
N SER A 42 3.05 -9.46 -11.43
CA SER A 42 1.92 -10.31 -11.81
C SER A 42 0.61 -9.93 -11.12
N ARG A 43 0.68 -9.17 -10.01
CA ARG A 43 -0.46 -8.76 -9.20
C ARG A 43 -0.32 -7.30 -8.81
N GLN A 44 -1.42 -6.56 -8.92
CA GLN A 44 -1.48 -5.14 -8.62
C GLN A 44 -2.76 -4.81 -7.88
N VAL A 45 -2.69 -3.80 -7.02
CA VAL A 45 -3.87 -3.19 -6.40
C VAL A 45 -3.72 -1.68 -6.34
N THR A 46 -4.82 -0.98 -6.59
CA THR A 46 -4.96 0.44 -6.30
C THR A 46 -6.23 0.64 -5.50
N LEU A 47 -6.11 1.32 -4.35
CA LEU A 47 -7.21 1.60 -3.45
C LEU A 47 -7.26 3.11 -3.19
N SER A 48 -8.44 3.70 -3.30
CA SER A 48 -8.70 5.10 -3.00
C SER A 48 -9.83 5.18 -1.97
N ILE A 49 -9.60 5.90 -0.87
CA ILE A 49 -10.55 6.01 0.23
C ILE A 49 -10.74 7.47 0.62
N THR A 50 -12.01 7.90 0.65
CA THR A 50 -12.43 9.26 0.98
C THR A 50 -13.66 9.23 1.90
N PRO A 51 -13.70 10.00 3.02
CA PRO A 51 -12.59 10.78 3.57
C PRO A 51 -11.53 9.88 4.22
N PHE A 52 -10.30 10.39 4.35
CA PHE A 52 -9.28 9.71 5.14
C PHE A 52 -9.66 9.66 6.62
N SER A 53 -9.60 8.47 7.21
CA SER A 53 -9.62 8.28 8.66
C SER A 53 -8.52 7.28 9.06
N ARG A 54 -7.97 7.41 10.28
CA ARG A 54 -6.89 6.52 10.77
C ARG A 54 -7.32 5.05 10.84
N ASP A 55 -8.62 4.80 11.04
CA ASP A 55 -9.17 3.45 11.19
C ASP A 55 -9.07 2.63 9.90
N HIS A 56 -8.92 3.29 8.74
CA HIS A 56 -8.94 2.62 7.45
C HIS A 56 -7.60 1.98 7.07
N HIS A 57 -6.54 2.25 7.82
CA HIS A 57 -5.20 1.73 7.53
C HIS A 57 -5.16 0.20 7.60
N GLN A 58 -5.73 -0.42 8.65
CA GLN A 58 -5.71 -1.87 8.80
C GLN A 58 -6.52 -2.56 7.68
N ALA A 59 -7.65 -1.97 7.31
CA ALA A 59 -8.46 -2.45 6.19
C ALA A 59 -7.69 -2.33 4.86
N ALA A 60 -7.00 -1.21 4.63
CA ALA A 60 -6.17 -1.02 3.44
C ALA A 60 -5.02 -2.04 3.37
N MET A 61 -4.33 -2.33 4.47
CA MET A 61 -3.28 -3.35 4.52
C MET A 61 -3.81 -4.77 4.32
N THR A 62 -5.02 -5.06 4.81
CA THR A 62 -5.69 -6.35 4.59
C THR A 62 -6.04 -6.54 3.12
N LEU A 63 -6.63 -5.52 2.49
CA LEU A 63 -6.94 -5.53 1.06
C LEU A 63 -5.68 -5.66 0.20
N LEU A 64 -4.64 -4.88 0.53
CA LEU A 64 -3.33 -4.96 -0.12
C LEU A 64 -2.77 -6.39 -0.08
N THR A 65 -2.75 -6.98 1.12
CA THR A 65 -2.25 -8.34 1.31
C THR A 65 -3.06 -9.35 0.49
N SER A 66 -4.39 -9.26 0.52
CA SER A 66 -5.26 -10.20 -0.21
C SER A 66 -5.15 -10.09 -1.74
N ALA A 67 -4.84 -8.90 -2.26
CA ALA A 67 -4.73 -8.68 -3.69
C ALA A 67 -3.34 -9.09 -4.23
N VAL A 68 -2.30 -8.82 -3.45
CA VAL A 68 -0.90 -9.05 -3.89
C VAL A 68 -0.41 -10.45 -3.52
N CYS A 69 -0.92 -11.07 -2.46
CA CYS A 69 -0.51 -12.43 -2.06
C CYS A 69 -1.41 -13.52 -2.65
N PRO A 70 -0.84 -14.69 -3.03
CA PRO A 70 -1.59 -15.89 -3.41
C PRO A 70 -2.52 -16.44 -2.33
#